data_AF-A0A3D8YSB9-F1
#
_entry.id   AF-A0A3D8YSB9-F1
#
_cell.length_a   1.000
_cell.length_b   1.000
_cell.length_c   1.000
_cell.angle_alpha   90.00
_cell.angle_beta   90.00
_cell.angle_gamma   90.00
#
_symmetry.space_group_name_H-M   'P 1'
#
loop_
_entity.id
_entity.type
_entity.pdbx_description
1 polymer ?
#
loop_
_entity_poly.entity_id
_entity_poly.type
_entity_poly.pdbx_seq_one_letter_code
_entity_poly.pdbx_strand_id
1 'polypeptide(L)'
;MNRLKTIEEWKTLLENSDEQPFLLFKVSMTSLSSVTAKKEMESLVTDLPRYVVISQLDRKVSNAVALDTGVTHETPQLLIIKGKKAIWQATRYQIKQSVVLDAIASYV
;
A
#
# COMPACT_ATOMS: atom_id res chain seq x y z
N MET A 1 10.61 4.05 -0.35
CA MET A 1 9.40 3.52 -1.02
C MET A 1 9.51 3.84 -2.50
N ASN A 2 9.20 2.89 -3.38
CA ASN A 2 9.25 3.07 -4.84
C ASN A 2 7.86 3.48 -5.38
N ARG A 3 7.78 4.48 -6.26
CA ARG A 3 6.49 4.93 -6.80
C ARG A 3 6.06 4.08 -7.99
N LEU A 4 4.83 3.58 -7.96
CA LEU A 4 4.19 2.88 -9.07
C LEU A 4 3.40 3.87 -9.92
N LYS A 5 3.67 3.86 -11.22
CA LYS A 5 3.13 4.83 -12.19
C LYS A 5 2.35 4.15 -13.30
N THR A 6 2.65 2.88 -13.61
CA THR A 6 2.01 2.16 -14.72
C THR A 6 1.24 0.92 -14.27
N ILE A 7 0.32 0.47 -15.12
CA ILE A 7 -0.48 -0.74 -14.87
C ILE A 7 0.39 -1.99 -14.97
N GLU A 8 1.39 -1.96 -15.84
CA GLU A 8 2.33 -3.05 -16.06
C GLU A 8 3.19 -3.30 -14.82
N GLU A 9 3.69 -2.23 -14.17
CA GLU A 9 4.38 -2.32 -12.89
C GLU A 9 3.49 -2.95 -11.82
N TRP A 10 2.25 -2.48 -11.70
CA TRP A 10 1.28 -3.01 -10.74
C TRP A 10 0.98 -4.50 -10.96
N LYS A 11 0.67 -4.89 -12.20
CA LYS A 11 0.36 -6.29 -12.55
C LYS A 11 1.54 -7.20 -12.27
N THR A 12 2.76 -6.77 -12.59
CA THR A 12 3.98 -7.56 -12.33
C THR A 12 4.17 -7.80 -10.83
N LEU A 13 3.97 -6.77 -10.00
CA LEU A 13 4.05 -6.93 -8.55
C LEU A 13 2.94 -7.82 -8.01
N LEU A 14 1.71 -7.62 -8.46
CA LEU A 14 0.57 -8.41 -8.01
C LEU A 14 0.78 -9.90 -8.34
N GLU A 15 1.22 -10.22 -9.55
CA GLU A 15 1.48 -11.60 -9.98
C GLU A 15 2.55 -12.29 -9.12
N ASN A 16 3.61 -11.59 -8.75
CA ASN A 16 4.72 -12.12 -7.93
C ASN A 16 4.45 -12.07 -6.41
N SER A 17 3.29 -11.57 -5.98
CA SER A 17 3.00 -11.33 -4.56
C SER A 17 2.85 -12.58 -3.70
N ASP A 18 2.79 -13.77 -4.30
CA ASP A 18 2.81 -15.03 -3.57
C ASP A 18 4.22 -15.37 -3.05
N GLU A 19 5.23 -15.13 -3.89
CA GLU A 19 6.65 -15.33 -3.55
C GLU A 19 7.23 -14.15 -2.77
N GLN A 20 6.85 -12.92 -3.14
CA GLN A 20 7.32 -11.70 -2.50
C GLN A 20 6.14 -10.81 -2.08
N PRO A 21 5.64 -10.99 -0.85
CA PRO A 21 4.67 -10.07 -0.26
C PRO A 21 5.24 -8.65 -0.17
N PHE A 22 4.39 -7.64 -0.26
CA PHE A 22 4.82 -6.25 -0.21
C PHE A 22 3.79 -5.31 0.42
N LEU A 23 4.26 -4.13 0.81
CA LEU A 23 3.43 -3.04 1.29
C LEU A 23 3.11 -2.08 0.14
N LEU A 24 1.82 -1.76 -0.02
CA LEU A 24 1.36 -0.79 -0.99
C LEU A 24 0.66 0.37 -0.29
N PHE A 25 1.21 1.57 -0.45
CA PHE A 25 0.71 2.77 0.19
C PHE A 25 0.09 3.74 -0.83
N LYS A 26 -1.23 3.92 -0.76
CA LYS A 26 -1.96 4.91 -1.57
C LYS A 26 -2.07 6.21 -0.78
N VAL A 27 -1.59 7.30 -1.38
CA VAL A 27 -1.57 8.63 -0.75
C VAL A 27 -2.19 9.69 -1.64
N SER A 28 -2.65 10.75 -0.98
CA SER A 28 -3.10 11.97 -1.62
C SER A 28 -2.14 13.12 -1.26
N MET A 29 -1.67 13.89 -2.25
CA MET A 29 -0.78 15.03 -1.99
C MET A 29 -1.48 16.20 -1.28
N THR A 30 -2.81 16.25 -1.32
CA THR A 30 -3.62 17.34 -0.76
C THR A 30 -4.24 17.00 0.59
N SER A 31 -3.99 15.80 1.13
CA SER A 31 -4.63 15.34 2.37
C SER A 31 -3.65 15.40 3.55
N LEU A 32 -4.00 16.15 4.59
CA LEU A 32 -3.19 16.27 5.81
C LEU A 32 -2.95 14.90 6.47
N SER A 33 -3.96 14.03 6.48
CA SER A 33 -3.81 12.67 7.00
C SER A 33 -2.78 11.83 6.22
N SER A 34 -2.58 12.10 4.92
CA SER A 34 -1.53 11.44 4.13
C SER A 34 -0.13 11.88 4.55
N VAL A 35 0.05 13.12 5.01
CA VAL A 35 1.33 13.61 5.54
C VAL A 35 1.70 12.84 6.80
N THR A 36 0.76 12.70 7.74
CA THR A 36 0.99 11.95 8.99
C THR A 36 1.27 10.47 8.71
N ALA A 37 0.43 9.82 7.89
CA ALA A 37 0.62 8.42 7.54
C ALA A 37 1.95 8.16 6.79
N LYS A 38 2.42 9.13 5.97
CA LYS A 38 3.72 9.03 5.30
C LYS A 38 4.88 9.02 6.31
N LYS A 39 4.84 9.85 7.36
CA LYS A 39 5.88 9.87 8.41
C LYS A 39 5.98 8.54 9.14
N GLU A 40 4.83 7.93 9.45
CA GLU A 40 4.76 6.59 10.05
C GLU A 40 5.41 5.54 9.13
N MET A 41 5.14 5.61 7.82
CA MET A 41 5.70 4.70 6.81
C MET A 41 7.16 4.92 6.48
N GLU A 42 7.67 6.14 6.64
CA GLU A 42 9.10 6.45 6.57
C GLU A 42 9.87 5.88 7.77
N SER A 43 9.25 5.88 8.95
CA SER A 43 9.84 5.37 10.20
C SER A 43 9.78 3.84 10.32
N LEU A 44 8.91 3.19 9.54
CA LEU A 44 8.78 1.74 9.50
C LEU A 44 10.05 1.04 9.00
N VAL A 45 10.57 0.15 9.83
CA VAL A 45 11.69 -0.75 9.53
C VAL A 45 11.14 -2.15 9.28
N THR A 46 11.28 -2.65 8.05
CA THR A 46 10.83 -3.98 7.62
C THR A 46 11.59 -4.39 6.37
N ASP A 47 11.75 -5.69 6.18
CA ASP A 47 12.37 -6.28 4.98
C ASP A 47 11.41 -6.34 3.78
N LEU A 48 10.10 -6.10 3.99
CA LEU A 48 9.14 -6.11 2.90
C LEU A 48 9.36 -4.93 1.95
N PRO A 49 9.34 -5.16 0.63
CA PRO A 49 9.31 -4.09 -0.35
C PRO A 49 8.15 -3.13 -0.09
N ARG A 50 8.41 -1.83 -0.29
CA ARG A 50 7.42 -0.77 -0.05
C ARG A 50 7.21 0.06 -1.31
N TYR A 51 5.96 0.11 -1.75
CA TYR A 51 5.54 0.85 -2.93
C TYR A 51 4.54 1.95 -2.57
N VAL A 52 4.54 3.03 -3.36
CA VAL A 52 3.62 4.14 -3.19
C VAL A 52 2.89 4.46 -4.49
N VAL A 53 1.60 4.75 -4.39
CA VAL A 53 0.76 5.24 -5.49
C VAL A 53 0.21 6.59 -5.09
N ILE A 54 0.43 7.61 -5.91
CA ILE A 54 -0.10 8.95 -5.64
C ILE A 54 -1.44 9.06 -6.39
N SER A 55 -2.56 8.95 -5.69
CA SER A 55 -3.88 8.75 -6.32
C SER A 55 -4.29 9.84 -7.31
N GLN A 56 -3.88 11.10 -7.12
CA GLN A 56 -4.14 12.16 -8.10
C GLN A 56 -3.32 12.02 -9.39
N LEU A 57 -2.07 11.54 -9.29
CA LEU A 57 -1.15 11.46 -10.41
C LEU A 57 -1.22 10.12 -11.14
N ASP A 58 -1.46 9.05 -10.39
CA ASP A 58 -1.41 7.65 -10.83
C ASP A 58 -2.82 7.03 -10.77
N ARG A 59 -3.84 7.79 -11.16
CA ARG A 59 -5.26 7.42 -10.98
C ARG A 59 -5.62 6.05 -11.58
N LYS A 60 -5.05 5.72 -12.75
CA LYS A 60 -5.25 4.42 -13.40
C LYS A 60 -4.76 3.28 -12.50
N VAL A 61 -3.54 3.38 -11.99
CA VAL A 61 -2.95 2.39 -11.07
C VAL A 61 -3.75 2.31 -9.77
N SER A 62 -4.08 3.46 -9.19
CA SER A 62 -4.85 3.55 -7.95
C SER A 62 -6.23 2.88 -8.05
N ASN A 63 -6.87 2.97 -9.21
CA ASN A 63 -8.15 2.30 -9.48
C ASN A 63 -7.98 0.81 -9.74
N ALA A 64 -6.95 0.41 -10.50
CA ALA A 64 -6.64 -1.00 -10.73
C ALA A 64 -6.37 -1.74 -9.42
N VAL A 65 -5.59 -1.13 -8.51
CA VAL A 65 -5.37 -1.70 -7.17
C VAL A 65 -6.67 -1.98 -6.44
N ALA A 66 -7.61 -1.03 -6.44
CA ALA A 66 -8.90 -1.22 -5.77
C ALA A 66 -9.73 -2.33 -6.41
N LEU A 67 -9.77 -2.38 -7.75
CA LEU A 67 -10.49 -3.40 -8.51
C LEU A 67 -9.90 -4.80 -8.28
N ASP A 68 -8.59 -4.94 -8.48
CA ASP A 68 -7.90 -6.23 -8.51
C ASP A 68 -7.81 -6.86 -7.11
N THR A 69 -7.72 -6.04 -6.06
CA THR A 69 -7.65 -6.52 -4.67
C THR A 69 -9.01 -6.59 -3.98
N GLY A 70 -10.07 -6.04 -4.59
CA GLY A 70 -11.42 -5.99 -4.02
C GLY A 70 -11.60 -5.00 -2.86
N VAL A 71 -10.59 -4.19 -2.54
CA VAL A 71 -10.69 -3.18 -1.47
C VAL A 71 -11.34 -1.90 -1.98
N THR A 72 -12.18 -1.29 -1.14
CA THR A 72 -12.67 0.06 -1.43
C THR A 72 -11.51 1.05 -1.49
N HIS A 73 -11.52 1.92 -2.50
CA HIS A 73 -10.52 2.96 -2.61
C HIS A 73 -10.64 3.95 -1.44
N GLU A 74 -9.57 4.07 -0.65
CA GLU A 74 -9.40 5.14 0.35
C GLU A 74 -8.04 5.83 0.19
N THR A 75 -7.91 7.06 0.70
CA THR A 75 -6.61 7.75 0.85
C THR A 75 -6.54 8.57 2.16
N PRO A 76 -5.45 8.47 2.94
CA PRO A 76 -4.36 7.50 2.79
C PRO A 76 -4.83 6.07 3.14
N GLN A 77 -4.28 5.09 2.43
CA GLN A 77 -4.59 3.66 2.62
C GLN A 77 -3.31 2.85 2.45
N LEU A 78 -3.01 1.99 3.41
CA LEU A 78 -1.91 1.04 3.37
C LEU A 78 -2.47 -0.37 3.25
N LEU A 79 -1.91 -1.16 2.34
CA LEU A 79 -2.28 -2.55 2.10
C LEU A 79 -1.05 -3.45 2.28
N ILE A 80 -1.26 -4.63 2.86
CA ILE A 80 -0.32 -5.76 2.73
C ILE A 80 -0.85 -6.62 1.59
N ILE A 81 -0.05 -6.78 0.54
CA ILE A 81 -0.39 -7.61 -0.62
C ILE A 81 0.37 -8.92 -0.55
N LYS A 82 -0.37 -10.04 -0.63
CA LYS A 82 0.17 -11.41 -0.66
C LYS A 82 -0.79 -12.31 -1.43
N GLY A 83 -0.29 -13.22 -2.25
CA GLY A 83 -1.12 -14.18 -2.98
C GLY A 83 -2.21 -13.52 -3.83
N LYS A 84 -1.85 -12.43 -4.53
CA LYS A 84 -2.70 -11.61 -5.40
C LYS A 84 -3.87 -10.92 -4.70
N LYS A 85 -3.84 -10.80 -3.37
CA LYS A 85 -4.91 -10.23 -2.56
C LYS A 85 -4.36 -9.18 -1.58
N ALA A 86 -5.22 -8.23 -1.22
CA ALA A 86 -4.98 -7.40 -0.04
C ALA A 86 -5.40 -8.20 1.20
N ILE A 87 -4.43 -8.78 1.90
CA ILE A 87 -4.70 -9.63 3.08
C ILE A 87 -4.96 -8.81 4.35
N TRP A 88 -4.54 -7.54 4.33
CA TRP A 88 -4.71 -6.61 5.44
C TRP A 88 -4.71 -5.18 4.93
N GLN A 89 -5.41 -4.29 5.65
CA GLN A 89 -5.45 -2.86 5.36
C GLN A 89 -5.51 -2.00 6.63
N ALA A 90 -4.97 -0.78 6.53
CA ALA A 90 -5.22 0.32 7.46
C ALA A 90 -5.37 1.63 6.71
N THR A 91 -6.24 2.52 7.20
CA THR A 91 -6.49 3.82 6.55
C THR A 91 -6.43 4.99 7.53
N ARG A 92 -6.14 6.19 7.01
CA ARG A 92 -6.08 7.43 7.81
C ARG A 92 -5.22 7.26 9.07
N TYR A 93 -5.78 7.52 10.25
CA TYR A 93 -5.09 7.50 11.54
C TYR A 93 -4.78 6.09 12.08
N GLN A 94 -5.28 5.04 11.43
CA GLN A 94 -4.96 3.65 11.77
C GLN A 94 -3.58 3.24 11.23
N ILE A 95 -3.03 3.99 10.28
CA ILE A 95 -1.71 3.76 9.73
C ILE A 95 -0.68 4.24 10.76
N LYS A 96 -0.17 3.31 11.55
CA LYS A 96 0.89 3.52 12.55
C LYS A 96 1.95 2.44 12.39
N GLN A 97 3.21 2.78 12.60
CA GLN A 97 4.31 1.83 12.47
C GLN A 97 4.08 0.53 13.27
N SER A 98 3.70 0.65 14.54
CA SER A 98 3.48 -0.52 15.42
C SER A 98 2.38 -1.43 14.88
N VAL A 99 1.25 -0.86 14.48
CA VAL A 99 0.10 -1.59 13.93
C VAL A 99 0.49 -2.36 12.66
N VAL A 100 1.33 -1.76 11.84
CA VAL A 100 1.82 -2.40 10.59
C VAL A 100 2.80 -3.52 10.90
N LEU A 101 3.70 -3.35 11.87
CA LEU A 101 4.61 -4.42 12.30
C LEU A 101 3.85 -5.62 12.86
N ASP A 102 2.84 -5.38 13.71
CA ASP A 102 2.00 -6.43 14.26
C ASP A 102 1.24 -7.19 13.15
N ALA A 103 0.74 -6.46 12.14
CA ALA A 103 0.09 -7.06 11.00
C ALA A 103 1.07 -7.89 10.14
N ILE A 104 2.28 -7.40 9.89
CA ILE A 104 3.30 -8.16 9.16
C ILE A 104 3.59 -9.47 9.88
N ALA A 105 3.82 -9.44 11.20
CA ALA A 105 4.08 -10.64 11.99
C ALA A 105 2.91 -11.64 12.02
N SER A 106 1.68 -11.16 11.83
CA SER A 106 0.47 -11.99 11.90
C SER A 106 0.07 -12.63 10.57
N TYR A 107 0.35 -11.96 9.45
CA TYR A 107 -0.20 -12.34 8.14
C TYR A 107 0.84 -12.71 7.08
N VAL A 108 2.10 -12.30 7.27
CA VAL A 108 3.17 -12.49 6.28
C VAL A 108 4.10 -13.59 6.73
#